data_AF-A0A0A6P2Y8-F1
#
_entry.id   AF-A0A0A6P2Y8-F1
#
_cell.length_a   1.000
_cell.length_b   1.000
_cell.length_c   1.000
_cell.angle_alpha   90.00
_cell.angle_beta   90.00
_cell.angle_gamma   90.00
#
_symmetry.space_group_name_H-M   'P 1'
#
loop_
_entity.id
_entity.type
_entity.pdbx_description
1 polymer ?
#
loop_
_entity_poly.entity_id
_entity_poly.type
_entity_poly.pdbx_seq_one_letter_code
_entity_poly.pdbx_strand_id
1 'polypeptide(L)' 'MQRVSISLPDELVVKMKMLIPQPEYNQFFIQLLERELQIREQALYSCACEVEADEVLNQEMSEWNVTIADGIKNESW' A
#
# COMPACT_ATOMS: atom_id res chain seq x y z
N MET A 1 -20.40 -5.90 -3.50
CA MET A 1 -19.42 -6.43 -2.54
C MET A 1 -18.59 -7.51 -3.22
N GLN A 2 -17.29 -7.52 -3.00
CA GLN A 2 -16.39 -8.58 -3.46
C GLN A 2 -16.22 -9.63 -2.35
N ARG A 3 -16.07 -10.91 -2.72
CA ARG A 3 -15.82 -11.99 -1.76
C ARG A 3 -14.42 -12.54 -1.98
N VAL A 4 -13.64 -12.57 -0.91
CA VAL A 4 -12.31 -13.17 -0.88
C VAL A 4 -12.37 -14.43 -0.02
N SER A 5 -11.67 -15.48 -0.43
CA SER A 5 -11.51 -16.71 0.35
C SER A 5 -10.02 -16.98 0.54
N ILE A 6 -9.65 -17.28 1.78
CA ILE A 6 -8.26 -17.50 2.18
C ILE A 6 -8.15 -18.87 2.86
N SER A 7 -7.03 -19.54 2.64
CA SER A 7 -6.68 -20.76 3.36
C SER A 7 -5.82 -20.40 4.56
N LEU A 8 -6.19 -20.93 5.73
CA LEU A 8 -5.48 -20.72 6.99
C LEU A 8 -5.03 -22.08 7.54
N PRO A 9 -3.92 -22.14 8.28
CA PRO A 9 -3.52 -23.36 8.99
C PRO A 9 -4.60 -23.81 9.96
N ASP A 10 -4.85 -25.13 10.03
CA ASP A 10 -5.92 -25.70 10.85
C ASP A 10 -5.82 -25.28 12.33
N GLU A 11 -4.61 -25.26 12.88
CA GLU A 11 -4.37 -24.84 14.27
C GLU A 11 -4.82 -23.40 14.53
N LEU A 12 -4.59 -22.49 13.57
CA LEU A 12 -5.00 -21.10 13.66
C LEU A 12 -6.52 -20.97 13.58
N VAL A 13 -7.17 -21.76 12.72
CA VAL A 13 -8.63 -21.80 12.60
C VAL A 13 -9.26 -22.30 13.91
N VAL A 14 -8.68 -23.32 14.54
CA VAL A 14 -9.15 -23.84 15.83
C VAL A 14 -9.05 -22.76 16.92
N LYS A 15 -7.91 -22.08 17.04
CA LYS A 15 -7.74 -20.98 18.00
C LYS A 15 -8.72 -19.84 17.77
N MET A 16 -8.88 -19.42 16.51
CA MET A 16 -9.84 -18.38 16.14
C MET A 16 -11.27 -18.76 16.54
N LYS A 17 -11.68 -20.00 16.26
CA LYS A 17 -13.03 -20.48 16.59
C LYS A 17 -13.30 -20.56 18.09
N MET A 18 -12.28 -20.81 18.90
CA MET A 18 -12.41 -20.82 20.36
C MET A 18 -12.47 -19.42 20.97
N LEU A 19 -11.77 -18.45 20.38
CA LEU A 19 -11.59 -17.13 20.97
C LEU A 19 -12.59 -16.09 20.45
N ILE A 20 -13.11 -16.30 19.23
CA ILE A 20 -13.96 -15.32 18.55
C ILE A 20 -15.34 -15.97 18.31
N PRO A 21 -16.44 -15.28 18.66
CA PRO A 21 -17.78 -15.72 18.30
C PRO A 21 -17.97 -15.74 16.78
N GLN A 22 -18.62 -16.80 16.26
CA GLN A 22 -18.85 -16.95 14.82
C GLN A 22 -19.54 -15.74 14.13
N PRO A 23 -20.54 -15.07 14.73
CA PRO A 23 -21.15 -13.88 14.14
C PRO A 23 -20.18 -12.72 13.92
N GLU A 24 -19.07 -12.69 14.66
CA GLU A 24 -18.11 -11.59 14.68
C GLU A 24 -16.93 -11.81 13.72
N TYR A 25 -16.80 -12.99 13.10
CA TYR A 25 -15.65 -13.30 12.23
C TYR A 25 -15.45 -12.28 11.11
N ASN A 26 -16.52 -11.94 10.40
CA ASN A 26 -16.43 -10.99 9.29
C ASN A 26 -15.94 -9.63 9.79
N GLN A 27 -16.50 -9.13 10.89
CA GLN A 27 -16.11 -7.84 11.45
C GLN A 27 -14.65 -7.88 11.96
N PHE A 28 -14.24 -8.96 12.61
CA PHE A 28 -12.87 -9.17 13.05
C PHE A 28 -11.88 -9.10 11.88
N PHE A 29 -12.15 -9.83 10.79
CA PHE A 29 -11.26 -9.82 9.62
C PHE A 29 -11.24 -8.46 8.91
N ILE A 30 -12.38 -7.76 8.84
CA ILE A 30 -12.44 -6.40 8.28
C ILE A 30 -11.54 -5.47 9.09
N GLN A 31 -11.70 -5.42 10.41
CA GLN A 31 -10.91 -4.56 11.27
C GLN A 31 -9.41 -4.89 11.23
N LEU A 32 -9.08 -6.19 11.17
CA LEU A 32 -7.71 -6.64 11.03
C LEU A 32 -7.07 -6.15 9.71
N LEU A 33 -7.81 -6.27 8.60
CA LEU A 33 -7.36 -5.81 7.29
C LEU A 33 -7.24 -4.29 7.23
N GLU A 34 -8.23 -3.55 7.72
CA GLU A 34 -8.19 -2.08 7.75
C GLU A 34 -6.97 -1.58 8.52
N ARG A 35 -6.68 -2.18 9.68
CA ARG A 35 -5.50 -1.83 10.48
C ARG A 35 -4.20 -2.11 9.74
N GLU A 36 -4.06 -3.27 9.11
CA GLU A 36 -2.84 -3.62 8.36
C GLU A 36 -2.65 -2.73 7.13
N LEU A 37 -3.74 -2.40 6.41
CA LEU A 37 -3.69 -1.48 5.29
C LEU A 37 -3.23 -0.10 5.73
N GLN A 38 -3.79 0.43 6.82
CA GLN A 38 -3.40 1.73 7.36
C GLN A 38 -1.90 1.77 7.71
N ILE A 39 -1.36 0.71 8.31
CA ILE A 39 0.08 0.61 8.63
C ILE A 39 0.92 0.69 7.35
N ARG A 40 0.55 -0.07 6.32
CA ARG A 40 1.29 -0.11 5.05
C ARG A 40 1.19 1.20 4.28
N GLU A 41 0.00 1.79 4.23
CA GLU A 41 -0.24 3.09 3.61
C GLU A 41 0.57 4.19 4.30
N GLN A 42 0.60 4.20 5.63
CA GLN A 42 1.41 5.16 6.39
C GLN A 42 2.90 4.99 6.11
N ALA A 43 3.40 3.76 6.03
CA ALA A 43 4.79 3.48 5.70
C ALA A 43 5.13 4.00 4.29
N LEU A 44 4.29 3.71 3.30
CA LEU A 44 4.47 4.20 1.93
C LEU A 44 4.41 5.73 1.85
N TYR A 45 3.48 6.35 2.57
CA TYR A 45 3.36 7.80 2.66
C TYR A 45 4.61 8.43 3.29
N SER A 46 5.11 7.87 4.39
CA SER A 46 6.36 8.34 5.03
C SER A 46 7.53 8.26 4.07
N CYS A 47 7.71 7.14 3.38
CA CYS A 47 8.75 7.00 2.37
C CYS A 47 8.63 8.04 1.25
N ALA A 48 7.40 8.31 0.78
CA ALA A 48 7.17 9.34 -0.24
C ALA A 48 7.54 10.74 0.28
N CYS A 49 7.16 11.08 1.51
CA CYS A 49 7.56 12.35 2.13
C CYS A 49 9.07 12.46 2.32
N GLU A 50 9.76 11.39 2.70
CA GLU A 50 11.21 11.36 2.83
C GLU A 50 11.91 11.59 1.50
N VAL A 51 11.42 10.95 0.43
CA VAL A 51 11.91 11.17 -0.95
C VAL A 51 11.67 12.61 -1.40
N GLU A 52 10.47 13.17 -1.17
CA GLU A 52 10.17 14.55 -1.52
C GLU A 52 10.99 15.57 -0.71
N ALA A 53 11.37 15.24 0.53
CA ALA A 53 12.19 16.11 1.38
C ALA A 53 13.70 15.98 1.10
N ASP A 54 14.13 15.00 0.31
CA ASP A 54 15.54 14.80 -0.02
C ASP A 54 16.01 15.83 -1.06
N GLU A 55 16.62 16.91 -0.58
CA GLU A 55 17.13 18.00 -1.40
C GLU A 55 18.20 17.55 -2.40
N VAL A 56 19.04 16.57 -2.05
CA VAL A 56 20.12 16.07 -2.94
C VAL A 56 19.50 15.29 -4.08
N LEU A 57 18.61 14.35 -3.78
CA LEU A 57 17.88 13.58 -4.79
C LEU A 57 17.05 14.50 -5.68
N ASN A 58 16.34 15.48 -5.11
CA ASN A 58 15.54 16.43 -5.87
C ASN A 58 16.39 17.30 -6.80
N GLN A 59 17.59 17.70 -6.36
CA GLN A 59 18.51 18.44 -7.20
C GLN A 59 18.98 17.58 -8.37
N GLU A 60 19.38 16.34 -8.12
CA GLU A 60 19.71 15.39 -9.19
C GLU A 60 18.53 15.21 -10.16
N MET A 61 17.31 14.98 -9.66
CA MET A 61 16.10 14.86 -10.48
C MET A 61 15.81 16.12 -11.30
N SER A 62 16.11 17.31 -10.78
CA SER A 62 16.00 18.57 -11.51
C SER A 62 16.97 18.65 -12.69
N GLU A 63 18.18 18.12 -12.54
CA GLU A 63 19.17 18.05 -13.61
C GLU A 63 18.70 17.14 -14.77
N TRP A 64 17.91 16.11 -14.46
CA TRP A 64 17.30 15.24 -15.48
C TRP A 64 16.16 15.89 -16.27
N ASN A 65 15.54 16.97 -15.79
CA ASN A 65 14.43 17.64 -16.48
C ASN A 65 14.75 18.08 -17.91
N VAL A 66 16.02 18.34 -18.24
CA VAL A 66 16.43 18.72 -19.60
C VAL A 66 16.20 17.61 -20.62
N THR A 67 16.10 16.36 -20.18
CA THR A 67 15.89 15.17 -21.03
C THR A 67 14.42 14.75 -21.15
N ILE A 68 13.50 15.45 -20.47
CA ILE A 68 12.09 15.03 -20.37
C ILE A 68 11.36 14.97 -21.73
N ALA A 69 11.86 15.71 -22.72
CA ALA A 69 11.33 15.77 -24.08
C ALA A 69 12.15 14.96 -25.10
N ASP A 70 13.19 14.24 -24.65
CA ASP A 70 14.04 13.47 -25.56
C ASP A 70 13.21 12.37 -26.25
N GLY A 71 13.21 12.40 -27.59
CA GLY A 71 12.44 11.45 -28.41
C GLY A 71 10.97 11.83 -28.64
N ILE A 72 10.46 12.90 -28.00
CA ILE A 72 9.14 13.47 -28.31
C ILE A 72 9.32 14.54 -29.39
N LYS A 73 8.84 14.26 -30.61
CA LYS A 73 8.73 15.32 -31.63
C LYS A 73 7.62 16.27 -31.20
N ASN A 74 7.94 17.55 -30.99
CA ASN A 74 6.95 18.61 -30.89
C ASN A 74 6.22 18.71 -32.24
N GLU A 75 5.17 17.92 -32.43
CA GLU A 75 4.22 18.17 -33.52
C GLU A 75 3.39 19.39 -33.12
N SER A 76 3.71 20.54 -33.70
CA SER A 76 2.84 21.71 -33.68
C SER A 76 1.65 21.42 -34.59
N TRP A 77 0.54 21.00 -34.00
CA TRP A 77 -0.76 21.15 -34.66
C TRP A 77 -1.14 22.62 -34.77
#